data_AF-M6UN90-F1
#
_entry.id   AF-M6UN90-F1
#
_cell.length_a   1.000
_cell.length_b   1.000
_cell.length_c   1.000
_cell.angle_alpha   90.00
_cell.angle_beta   90.00
_cell.angle_gamma   90.00
#
_symmetry.space_group_name_H-M   'P 1'
#
loop_
_entity.id
_entity.type
_entity.pdbx_description
1 polymer ?
#
loop_
_entity_poly.entity_id
_entity_poly.type
_entity_poly.pdbx_seq_one_letter_code
_entity_poly.pdbx_strand_id
1 'polypeptide(L)'
;MFKNLKRISILFFLMGPLFSSSIFALGTYSEGWAVVKLVQFESRGLIFDSYEGILEFTTYDKSEKCEASKDECFSPLKEKVDFSVRPENAETVNFLSSSLNQEILIQYKIHKIEPAALSTDFEIISAQRQISTIPKEAAEKIIVDKTGSKRNFSVSGRILQLDYQGTAIGTYEGLYLDEVRGKVHPFSITNEQVAEFAWNTMKFGTKYYIGVSVAFATGWRKSDYDIFEINYKSPAGGVYTDLKK
;
A
#
# COMPACT_ATOMS: atom_id res chain seq x y z
N MET A 1 -35.30 52.09 34.16
CA MET A 1 -35.45 51.07 33.10
C MET A 1 -34.23 50.14 33.14
N PHE A 2 -34.46 48.84 33.38
CA PHE A 2 -33.54 47.68 33.26
C PHE A 2 -32.23 47.74 34.08
N LYS A 3 -32.02 47.11 35.25
CA LYS A 3 -32.30 45.74 35.78
C LYS A 3 -31.77 44.57 34.96
N ASN A 4 -30.74 43.93 35.55
CA ASN A 4 -30.39 42.50 35.55
C ASN A 4 -29.24 42.01 34.65
N LEU A 5 -28.02 42.13 35.19
CA LEU A 5 -27.00 41.10 35.13
C LEU A 5 -27.54 39.78 35.73
N LYS A 6 -27.50 38.70 34.95
CA LYS A 6 -27.14 37.31 35.32
C LYS A 6 -27.68 36.37 34.25
N ARG A 7 -26.81 35.71 33.49
CA ARG A 7 -26.64 34.24 33.55
C ARG A 7 -25.59 33.76 32.56
N ILE A 8 -24.62 33.06 33.15
CA ILE A 8 -23.68 32.14 32.54
C ILE A 8 -24.46 31.08 31.75
N SER A 9 -24.06 30.85 30.50
CA SER A 9 -24.16 29.54 29.85
C SER A 9 -23.08 29.42 28.80
N ILE A 10 -21.94 28.95 29.29
CA ILE A 10 -20.92 28.25 28.51
C ILE A 10 -21.55 26.90 28.15
N LEU A 11 -21.96 26.73 26.90
CA LEU A 11 -22.26 25.42 26.32
C LEU A 11 -22.17 25.50 24.79
N PHE A 12 -20.95 25.69 24.31
CA PHE A 12 -20.55 25.38 22.94
C PHE A 12 -19.40 24.37 23.00
N PHE A 13 -19.75 23.17 23.45
CA PHE A 13 -18.95 21.96 23.30
C PHE A 13 -19.99 20.84 23.16
N LEU A 14 -19.80 19.93 22.19
CA LEU A 14 -20.72 18.85 21.75
C LEU A 14 -21.43 19.11 20.41
N MET A 15 -20.63 19.33 19.37
CA MET A 15 -20.80 18.59 18.11
C MET A 15 -19.40 18.42 17.52
N GLY A 16 -18.68 17.43 18.04
CA GLY A 16 -17.47 16.95 17.37
C GLY A 16 -17.88 16.22 16.10
N PRO A 17 -17.28 16.50 14.94
CA PRO A 17 -17.40 15.61 13.81
C PRO A 17 -16.76 14.26 14.18
N LEU A 18 -17.59 13.20 14.23
CA LEU A 18 -17.16 11.81 14.12
C LEU A 18 -16.68 11.58 12.67
N PHE A 19 -15.54 12.17 12.35
CA PHE A 19 -14.73 11.77 11.21
C PHE A 19 -13.35 11.52 11.77
N SER A 20 -13.04 10.26 12.03
CA SER A 20 -11.68 9.77 12.20
C SER A 20 -10.96 9.86 10.85
N SER A 21 -10.73 11.09 10.38
CA SER A 21 -9.68 11.34 9.41
C SER A 21 -8.39 11.02 10.12
N SER A 22 -7.63 10.07 9.58
CA SER A 22 -6.24 9.81 9.93
C SER A 22 -5.53 11.14 10.12
N ILE A 23 -5.35 11.54 11.38
CA ILE A 23 -4.46 12.64 11.71
C ILE A 23 -3.10 12.09 11.32
N PHE A 24 -2.64 12.47 10.12
CA PHE A 24 -1.28 12.26 9.68
C PHE A 24 -0.39 12.73 10.82
N ALA A 25 0.12 11.78 11.60
CA ALA A 25 1.12 12.05 12.60
C ALA A 25 2.37 12.43 11.79
N LEU A 26 2.50 13.73 11.53
CA LEU A 26 3.58 14.34 10.75
C LEU A 26 4.92 13.75 11.21
N GLY A 27 5.41 12.77 10.45
CA GLY A 27 6.73 12.19 10.59
C GLY A 27 6.94 11.10 11.66
N THR A 28 5.93 10.61 12.40
CA THR A 28 6.19 9.58 13.43
C THR A 28 6.19 8.15 12.90
N TYR A 29 5.45 7.89 11.82
CA TYR A 29 5.44 6.59 11.15
C TYR A 29 5.24 6.76 9.64
N SER A 30 5.62 5.74 8.86
CA SER A 30 5.15 5.55 7.48
C SER A 30 4.02 4.52 7.47
N GLU A 31 3.13 4.61 6.48
CA GLU A 31 2.00 3.70 6.31
C GLU A 31 2.07 3.03 4.94
N GLY A 32 1.68 1.76 4.89
CA GLY A 32 1.66 1.00 3.66
C GLY A 32 0.74 -0.20 3.70
N TRP A 33 0.60 -0.80 2.52
CA TRP A 33 -0.14 -2.03 2.29
C TRP A 33 0.76 -3.04 1.60
N ALA A 34 0.65 -4.31 1.98
CA ALA A 34 1.41 -5.37 1.34
C ALA A 34 0.66 -6.70 1.30
N VAL A 35 0.91 -7.45 0.22
CA VAL A 35 0.54 -8.85 0.07
C VAL A 35 1.71 -9.69 0.59
N VAL A 36 1.47 -10.42 1.67
CA VAL A 36 2.51 -11.12 2.42
C VAL A 36 2.05 -12.54 2.76
N LYS A 37 2.99 -13.44 2.98
CA LYS A 37 2.69 -14.76 3.55
C LYS A 37 2.93 -14.71 5.05
N LEU A 38 1.91 -15.05 5.85
CA LEU A 38 2.08 -15.19 7.29
C LEU A 38 2.80 -16.51 7.62
N VAL A 39 4.00 -16.43 8.20
CA VAL A 39 4.83 -17.62 8.49
C VAL A 39 4.69 -18.05 9.96
N GLN A 40 4.65 -17.08 10.87
CA GLN A 40 4.56 -17.31 12.31
C GLN A 40 3.69 -16.24 12.95
N PHE A 41 2.92 -16.62 13.97
CA PHE A 41 2.13 -15.72 14.80
C PHE A 41 1.93 -16.33 16.18
N GLU A 42 2.33 -15.61 17.22
CA GLU A 42 2.31 -16.06 18.60
C GLU A 42 1.99 -14.89 19.54
N SER A 43 1.32 -15.18 20.65
CA SER A 43 1.25 -14.23 21.75
C SER A 43 2.58 -14.27 22.50
N ARG A 44 3.30 -13.13 22.56
CA ARG A 44 4.57 -13.00 23.27
C ARG A 44 4.57 -11.71 24.07
N GLY A 45 4.69 -11.81 25.38
CA GLY A 45 4.79 -10.65 26.27
C GLY A 45 5.05 -11.07 27.71
N LEU A 46 6.19 -10.68 28.27
CA LEU A 46 6.46 -10.83 29.71
C LEU A 46 6.19 -9.52 30.49
N ILE A 47 6.20 -8.36 29.81
CA ILE A 47 6.07 -7.03 30.41
C ILE A 47 4.93 -6.21 29.77
N PHE A 48 4.71 -6.35 28.46
CA PHE A 48 3.57 -5.79 27.74
C PHE A 48 2.94 -6.90 26.91
N ASP A 49 1.61 -6.99 26.94
CA ASP A 49 0.90 -7.92 26.07
C ASP A 49 1.01 -7.39 24.64
N SER A 50 1.63 -8.16 23.74
CA SER A 50 1.57 -7.95 22.30
C SER A 50 1.54 -9.29 21.58
N TYR A 51 1.07 -9.27 20.34
CA TYR A 51 1.15 -10.43 19.46
C TYR A 51 2.25 -10.18 18.45
N GLU A 52 3.09 -11.18 18.26
CA GLU A 52 4.30 -11.09 17.46
C GLU A 52 4.29 -12.16 16.37
N GLY A 53 4.97 -11.91 15.26
CA GLY A 53 5.04 -12.89 14.20
C GLY A 53 6.09 -12.58 13.15
N ILE A 54 6.13 -13.45 12.14
CA ILE A 54 7.03 -13.33 11.00
C ILE A 54 6.19 -13.34 9.72
N LEU A 55 6.38 -12.33 8.88
CA LEU A 55 5.85 -12.25 7.54
C LEU A 55 6.95 -12.58 6.52
N GLU A 56 6.57 -13.17 5.41
CA GLU A 56 7.42 -13.32 4.24
C GLU A 56 6.90 -12.40 3.12
N PHE A 57 7.70 -11.39 2.79
CA PHE A 57 7.49 -10.46 1.68
C PHE A 57 8.09 -11.01 0.40
N THR A 58 7.45 -10.70 -0.72
CA THR A 58 8.04 -10.95 -2.05
C THR A 58 8.64 -9.65 -2.56
N THR A 59 9.97 -9.60 -2.63
CA THR A 59 10.77 -8.43 -3.05
C THR A 59 11.62 -8.78 -4.27
N TYR A 60 12.62 -7.97 -4.60
CA TYR A 60 13.58 -8.23 -5.66
C TYR A 60 15.02 -8.02 -5.21
N ASP A 61 15.96 -8.67 -5.90
CA ASP A 61 17.39 -8.47 -5.66
C ASP A 61 17.86 -7.13 -6.24
N LYS A 62 18.18 -6.17 -5.36
CA LYS A 62 18.73 -4.85 -5.74
C LYS A 62 20.19 -4.90 -6.15
N SER A 63 20.90 -5.99 -5.88
CA SER A 63 22.33 -6.14 -6.14
C SER A 63 22.66 -6.75 -7.50
N GLU A 64 21.62 -7.10 -8.29
CA GLU A 64 21.79 -7.67 -9.62
C GLU A 64 22.54 -6.71 -10.55
N LYS A 65 23.65 -7.21 -11.10
CA LYS A 65 24.38 -6.53 -12.19
C LYS A 65 23.79 -6.98 -13.52
N CYS A 66 22.65 -6.43 -13.89
CA CYS A 66 21.89 -6.82 -15.09
C CYS A 66 21.63 -5.61 -15.99
N GLU A 67 21.46 -5.87 -17.29
CA GLU A 67 21.10 -4.84 -18.26
C GLU A 67 19.59 -4.59 -18.23
N ALA A 68 19.14 -3.45 -17.69
CA ALA A 68 17.73 -3.07 -17.66
C ALA A 68 17.06 -3.04 -19.05
N SER A 69 17.84 -2.83 -20.12
CA SER A 69 17.35 -2.85 -21.51
C SER A 69 16.97 -4.24 -22.01
N LYS A 70 17.47 -5.31 -21.38
CA LYS A 70 17.18 -6.70 -21.75
C LYS A 70 16.11 -7.35 -20.87
N ASP A 71 15.50 -6.57 -19.97
CA ASP A 71 14.50 -7.04 -18.99
C ASP A 71 15.02 -8.23 -18.12
N GLU A 72 16.35 -8.33 -17.91
CA GLU A 72 17.00 -9.42 -17.17
C GLU A 72 16.93 -9.23 -15.63
N CYS A 73 16.72 -7.99 -15.19
CA CYS A 73 16.72 -7.60 -13.78
C CYS A 73 15.46 -8.04 -13.01
N PHE A 74 15.47 -7.76 -11.70
CA PHE A 74 14.32 -7.84 -10.80
C PHE A 74 13.90 -9.26 -10.43
N SER A 75 14.86 -10.16 -10.26
CA SER A 75 14.53 -11.52 -9.82
C SER A 75 13.91 -11.51 -8.43
N PRO A 76 12.83 -12.29 -8.22
CA PRO A 76 12.09 -12.26 -6.97
C PRO A 76 12.92 -12.86 -5.84
N LEU A 77 12.86 -12.23 -4.67
CA LEU A 77 13.41 -12.73 -3.42
C LEU A 77 12.32 -12.78 -2.34
N LYS A 78 12.56 -13.61 -1.33
CA LYS A 78 11.72 -13.70 -0.15
C LYS A 78 12.45 -13.05 1.03
N GLU A 79 11.82 -12.07 1.65
CA GLU A 79 12.35 -11.34 2.79
C GLU A 79 11.46 -11.60 4.00
N LYS A 80 12.08 -11.96 5.13
CA LYS A 80 11.36 -12.18 6.38
C LYS A 80 11.38 -10.91 7.22
N VAL A 81 10.21 -10.50 7.70
CA VAL A 81 10.02 -9.30 8.50
C VAL A 81 9.27 -9.66 9.76
N ASP A 82 9.84 -9.32 10.91
CA ASP A 82 9.19 -9.44 12.21
C ASP A 82 8.15 -8.33 12.37
N PHE A 83 7.01 -8.64 12.97
CA PHE A 83 5.94 -7.66 13.18
C PHE A 83 5.30 -7.81 14.55
N SER A 84 4.67 -6.71 14.99
CA SER A 84 3.85 -6.65 16.19
C SER A 84 2.41 -6.25 15.89
N VAL A 85 1.49 -6.70 16.73
CA VAL A 85 0.07 -6.30 16.74
C VAL A 85 -0.34 -5.99 18.17
N ARG A 86 -1.03 -4.87 18.34
CA ARG A 86 -1.56 -4.49 19.64
C ARG A 86 -2.72 -5.40 20.06
N PRO A 87 -2.80 -5.84 21.33
CA PRO A 87 -3.87 -6.74 21.80
C PRO A 87 -5.28 -6.19 21.63
N GLU A 88 -5.45 -4.86 21.71
CA GLU A 88 -6.74 -4.20 21.52
C GLU A 88 -7.32 -4.39 20.11
N ASN A 89 -6.50 -4.76 19.13
CA ASN A 89 -6.92 -5.05 17.76
C ASN A 89 -7.36 -6.52 17.61
N ALA A 90 -8.41 -6.89 18.35
CA ALA A 90 -8.90 -8.27 18.40
C ALA A 90 -9.29 -8.83 17.02
N GLU A 91 -9.83 -8.00 16.12
CA GLU A 91 -10.18 -8.41 14.76
C GLU A 91 -8.94 -8.90 13.99
N THR A 92 -7.87 -8.11 13.99
CA THR A 92 -6.62 -8.45 13.31
C THR A 92 -5.95 -9.66 13.96
N VAL A 93 -5.90 -9.72 15.30
CA VAL A 93 -5.33 -10.86 16.04
C VAL A 93 -6.06 -12.17 15.71
N ASN A 94 -7.39 -12.16 15.72
CA ASN A 94 -8.20 -13.33 15.40
C ASN A 94 -8.02 -13.76 13.94
N PHE A 95 -7.98 -12.80 13.02
CA PHE A 95 -7.72 -13.08 11.61
C PHE A 95 -6.35 -13.75 11.41
N LEU A 96 -5.29 -13.17 11.97
CA LEU A 96 -3.91 -13.68 11.84
C LEU A 96 -3.76 -15.07 12.45
N SER A 97 -4.35 -15.31 13.62
CA SER A 97 -4.35 -16.62 14.29
C SER A 97 -4.92 -17.73 13.41
N SER A 98 -5.86 -17.42 12.51
CA SER A 98 -6.49 -18.36 11.59
C SER A 98 -5.87 -18.41 10.18
N SER A 99 -4.83 -17.60 9.93
CA SER A 99 -4.26 -17.37 8.59
C SER A 99 -2.80 -17.80 8.45
N LEU A 100 -2.30 -18.65 9.37
CA LEU A 100 -0.95 -19.20 9.28
C LEU A 100 -0.71 -19.91 7.94
N ASN A 101 0.45 -19.67 7.34
CA ASN A 101 0.90 -20.16 6.05
C ASN A 101 0.08 -19.69 4.83
N GLN A 102 -0.76 -18.66 4.99
CA GLN A 102 -1.59 -18.12 3.91
C GLN A 102 -1.06 -16.77 3.42
N GLU A 103 -1.30 -16.49 2.14
CA GLU A 103 -1.11 -15.16 1.56
C GLU A 103 -2.27 -14.26 1.99
N ILE A 104 -1.95 -13.11 2.58
CA ILE A 104 -2.89 -12.14 3.14
C ILE A 104 -2.50 -10.74 2.70
N LEU A 105 -3.49 -9.84 2.65
CA LEU A 105 -3.27 -8.41 2.50
C LEU A 105 -3.22 -7.79 3.90
N ILE A 106 -2.15 -7.05 4.19
CA ILE A 106 -1.98 -6.32 5.43
C ILE A 106 -1.94 -4.81 5.16
N GLN A 107 -2.38 -4.04 6.15
CA GLN A 107 -2.06 -2.62 6.31
C GLN A 107 -1.15 -2.50 7.52
N TYR A 108 -0.08 -1.72 7.39
CA TYR A 108 0.92 -1.59 8.45
C TYR A 108 1.40 -0.16 8.63
N LYS A 109 2.02 0.06 9.78
CA LYS A 109 2.80 1.25 10.10
C LYS A 109 4.23 0.85 10.42
N ILE A 110 5.20 1.63 9.94
CA ILE A 110 6.59 1.52 10.37
C ILE A 110 6.90 2.75 11.22
N HIS A 111 7.07 2.54 12.52
CA HIS A 111 7.33 3.60 13.49
C HIS A 111 8.77 4.08 13.38
N LYS A 112 8.97 5.39 13.25
CA LYS A 112 10.32 5.99 13.24
C LYS A 112 10.89 6.16 14.65
N ILE A 113 10.04 6.05 15.66
CA ILE A 113 10.37 6.14 17.09
C ILE A 113 9.83 4.87 17.74
N GLU A 114 10.70 4.15 18.46
CA GLU A 114 10.35 2.87 19.08
C GLU A 114 9.13 3.02 20.01
N PRO A 115 8.02 2.33 19.70
CA PRO A 115 6.81 2.44 20.51
C PRO A 115 6.93 1.55 21.75
N ALA A 116 6.73 2.13 22.93
CA ALA A 116 6.91 1.43 24.22
C ALA A 116 6.03 0.18 24.45
N ALA A 117 5.06 -0.10 23.57
CA ALA A 117 4.08 -1.18 23.70
C ALA A 117 4.18 -2.23 22.58
N LEU A 118 5.17 -2.15 21.69
CA LEU A 118 5.42 -3.16 20.66
C LEU A 118 6.85 -3.69 20.78
N SER A 119 7.08 -4.91 20.31
CA SER A 119 8.42 -5.48 20.26
C SER A 119 9.19 -5.14 18.98
N THR A 120 8.49 -4.57 17.99
CA THR A 120 9.06 -4.16 16.69
C THR A 120 8.56 -2.77 16.29
N ASP A 121 9.27 -2.15 15.35
CA ASP A 121 8.84 -0.91 14.70
C ASP A 121 7.79 -1.15 13.60
N PHE A 122 7.57 -2.41 13.19
CA PHE A 122 6.60 -2.80 12.18
C PHE A 122 5.28 -3.26 12.83
N GLU A 123 4.26 -2.40 12.79
CA GLU A 123 2.94 -2.67 13.37
C GLU A 123 1.92 -3.03 12.29
N ILE A 124 1.25 -4.19 12.40
CA ILE A 124 0.08 -4.49 11.56
C ILE A 124 -1.17 -3.85 12.18
N ILE A 125 -1.87 -3.05 11.39
CA ILE A 125 -3.08 -2.32 11.78
C ILE A 125 -4.35 -3.02 11.29
N SER A 126 -4.29 -3.67 10.13
CA SER A 126 -5.39 -4.49 9.64
C SER A 126 -4.85 -5.61 8.75
N ALA A 127 -5.59 -6.71 8.68
CA ALA A 127 -5.25 -7.85 7.83
C ALA A 127 -6.53 -8.49 7.29
N GLN A 128 -6.49 -8.92 6.03
CA GLN A 128 -7.63 -9.56 5.38
C GLN A 128 -7.20 -10.55 4.29
N ARG A 129 -8.09 -11.47 3.93
CA ARG A 129 -7.91 -12.33 2.74
C ARG A 129 -8.11 -11.48 1.50
N GLN A 130 -7.31 -11.75 0.47
CA GLN A 130 -7.60 -11.22 -0.85
C GLN A 130 -8.82 -11.93 -1.46
N ILE A 131 -9.67 -11.17 -2.12
CA ILE A 131 -10.85 -11.69 -2.82
C ILE A 131 -10.37 -12.25 -4.16
N SER A 132 -10.71 -13.50 -4.48
CA SER A 132 -10.22 -14.20 -5.68
C SER A 132 -10.78 -13.65 -7.00
N THR A 133 -11.74 -12.74 -6.95
CA THR A 133 -12.43 -12.17 -8.12
C THR A 133 -12.65 -10.68 -7.94
N ILE A 134 -12.60 -9.94 -9.05
CA ILE A 134 -12.95 -8.52 -9.07
C ILE A 134 -14.49 -8.40 -9.13
N PRO A 135 -15.13 -7.66 -8.21
CA PRO A 135 -16.57 -7.43 -8.23
C PRO A 135 -17.02 -6.77 -9.54
N LYS A 136 -18.24 -7.07 -10.00
CA LYS A 136 -18.76 -6.52 -11.27
C LYS A 136 -19.03 -5.02 -11.19
N GLU A 137 -19.31 -4.54 -9.99
CA GLU A 137 -19.56 -3.15 -9.61
C GLU A 137 -18.28 -2.33 -9.44
N ALA A 138 -17.10 -2.97 -9.40
CA ALA A 138 -15.84 -2.26 -9.32
C ALA A 138 -15.59 -1.47 -10.62
N ALA A 139 -15.03 -0.27 -10.48
CA ALA A 139 -14.61 0.52 -11.64
C ALA A 139 -13.60 -0.29 -12.47
N GLU A 140 -13.83 -0.37 -13.78
CA GLU A 140 -13.11 -1.31 -14.66
C GLU A 140 -11.64 -0.97 -14.86
N LYS A 141 -11.32 0.33 -14.82
CA LYS A 141 -9.98 0.87 -14.97
C LYS A 141 -9.86 2.28 -14.41
N ILE A 142 -8.62 2.68 -14.15
CA ILE A 142 -8.20 4.06 -14.02
C ILE A 142 -7.09 4.34 -15.03
N ILE A 143 -7.10 5.53 -15.63
CA ILE A 143 -6.05 5.99 -16.54
C ILE A 143 -5.81 7.48 -16.33
N VAL A 144 -4.54 7.86 -16.24
CA VAL A 144 -4.11 9.25 -16.12
C VAL A 144 -3.00 9.56 -17.13
N ASP A 145 -2.62 10.83 -17.23
CA ASP A 145 -1.50 11.25 -18.06
C ASP A 145 -0.20 10.58 -17.62
N LYS A 146 0.59 10.20 -18.62
CA LYS A 146 1.89 9.57 -18.40
C LYS A 146 2.90 10.61 -17.92
N THR A 147 3.68 10.24 -16.93
CA THR A 147 4.77 11.05 -16.35
C THR A 147 6.11 10.81 -17.05
N GLY A 148 6.26 9.69 -17.78
CA GLY A 148 7.42 9.36 -18.60
C GLY A 148 7.10 9.14 -20.08
N SER A 149 8.07 9.36 -20.95
CA SER A 149 7.93 9.18 -22.40
C SER A 149 9.01 8.30 -23.05
N LYS A 150 9.93 7.73 -22.26
CA LYS A 150 11.03 6.90 -22.79
C LYS A 150 10.53 5.56 -23.33
N ARG A 151 9.69 4.87 -22.56
CA ARG A 151 9.05 3.59 -22.92
C ARG A 151 7.73 3.49 -22.16
N ASN A 152 6.72 2.90 -22.79
CA ASN A 152 5.46 2.54 -22.14
C ASN A 152 5.14 1.09 -22.45
N PHE A 153 4.63 0.35 -21.49
CA PHE A 153 4.26 -1.05 -21.68
C PHE A 153 3.13 -1.44 -20.72
N SER A 154 2.46 -2.54 -21.04
CA SER A 154 1.50 -3.19 -20.15
C SER A 154 2.14 -4.42 -19.54
N VAL A 155 1.96 -4.58 -18.23
CA VAL A 155 2.26 -5.80 -17.49
C VAL A 155 0.96 -6.51 -17.16
N SER A 156 0.95 -7.84 -17.13
CA SER A 156 -0.14 -8.62 -16.52
C SER A 156 0.36 -9.19 -15.20
N GLY A 157 -0.27 -8.81 -14.10
CA GLY A 157 0.29 -9.08 -12.78
C GLY A 157 -0.52 -8.54 -11.62
N ARG A 158 0.14 -8.41 -10.47
CA ARG A 158 -0.44 -7.93 -9.20
C ARG A 158 0.48 -6.94 -8.50
N ILE A 159 -0.08 -5.98 -7.80
CA ILE A 159 0.65 -5.08 -6.89
C ILE A 159 0.84 -5.84 -5.58
N LEU A 160 2.09 -5.92 -5.15
CA LEU A 160 2.52 -6.61 -3.95
C LEU A 160 2.68 -5.67 -2.77
N GLN A 161 3.08 -4.43 -3.01
CA GLN A 161 3.35 -3.45 -1.95
C GLN A 161 3.05 -2.04 -2.44
N LEU A 162 2.54 -1.19 -1.56
CA LEU A 162 2.33 0.23 -1.79
C LEU A 162 2.53 1.00 -0.47
N ASP A 163 3.53 1.86 -0.43
CA ASP A 163 3.92 2.67 0.72
C ASP A 163 3.74 4.15 0.44
N TYR A 164 3.11 4.88 1.36
CA TYR A 164 3.08 6.33 1.32
C TYR A 164 4.37 6.91 1.91
N GLN A 165 5.14 7.67 1.11
CA GLN A 165 6.44 8.22 1.53
C GLN A 165 6.38 9.66 2.07
N GLY A 166 5.22 10.32 1.98
CA GLY A 166 4.91 11.51 2.79
C GLY A 166 5.83 12.73 2.69
N THR A 167 6.51 12.97 1.57
CA THR A 167 7.17 14.26 1.31
C THR A 167 6.33 15.13 0.37
N ALA A 168 6.67 16.42 0.21
CA ALA A 168 5.83 17.52 -0.32
C ALA A 168 5.04 17.29 -1.63
N ILE A 169 5.30 16.20 -2.35
CA ILE A 169 4.48 15.66 -3.42
C ILE A 169 4.13 14.22 -3.01
N GLY A 170 2.84 13.92 -2.83
CA GLY A 170 2.33 12.61 -2.42
C GLY A 170 2.85 11.52 -3.36
N THR A 171 3.94 10.89 -2.94
CA THR A 171 4.65 9.87 -3.70
C THR A 171 4.42 8.56 -2.98
N TYR A 172 3.81 7.65 -3.72
CA TYR A 172 3.65 6.27 -3.29
C TYR A 172 4.70 5.44 -4.00
N GLU A 173 5.34 4.57 -3.25
CA GLU A 173 6.37 3.67 -3.77
C GLU A 173 5.89 2.25 -3.56
N GLY A 174 6.11 1.36 -4.53
CA GLY A 174 5.55 0.03 -4.45
C GLY A 174 6.29 -0.99 -5.28
N LEU A 175 5.81 -2.22 -5.18
CA LEU A 175 6.29 -3.37 -5.94
C LEU A 175 5.14 -4.01 -6.69
N TYR A 176 5.33 -4.35 -7.96
CA TYR A 176 4.40 -5.22 -8.69
C TYR A 176 5.10 -6.49 -9.16
N LEU A 177 4.37 -7.60 -9.16
CA LEU A 177 4.77 -8.86 -9.77
C LEU A 177 4.31 -8.86 -11.22
N ASP A 178 5.25 -8.91 -12.16
CA ASP A 178 4.99 -9.35 -13.53
C ASP A 178 4.85 -10.88 -13.51
N GLU A 179 3.62 -11.38 -13.60
CA GLU A 179 3.34 -12.82 -13.54
C GLU A 179 3.72 -13.54 -14.83
N VAL A 180 3.84 -12.83 -15.96
CA VAL A 180 4.26 -13.44 -17.23
C VAL A 180 5.76 -13.73 -17.20
N ARG A 181 6.54 -12.81 -16.64
CA ARG A 181 8.00 -12.91 -16.56
C ARG A 181 8.52 -13.46 -15.24
N GLY A 182 7.68 -13.53 -14.21
CA GLY A 182 8.07 -13.93 -12.86
C GLY A 182 9.04 -12.95 -12.21
N LYS A 183 8.87 -11.64 -12.45
CA LYS A 183 9.77 -10.57 -12.00
C LYS A 183 9.06 -9.57 -11.10
N VAL A 184 9.77 -8.98 -10.14
CA VAL A 184 9.18 -8.05 -9.14
C VAL A 184 9.77 -6.66 -9.32
N HIS A 185 8.99 -5.75 -9.88
CA HIS A 185 9.49 -4.44 -10.28
C HIS A 185 9.11 -3.35 -9.27
N PRO A 186 10.04 -2.44 -8.94
CA PRO A 186 9.69 -1.23 -8.21
C PRO A 186 8.91 -0.27 -9.10
N PHE A 187 7.94 0.43 -8.53
CA PHE A 187 7.23 1.51 -9.20
C PHE A 187 6.94 2.66 -8.24
N SER A 188 6.61 3.81 -8.83
CA SER A 188 6.12 4.98 -8.13
C SER A 188 4.73 5.38 -8.65
N ILE A 189 3.93 6.02 -7.80
CA ILE A 189 2.69 6.70 -8.17
C ILE A 189 2.74 8.11 -7.59
N THR A 190 2.54 9.11 -8.45
CA THR A 190 2.48 10.53 -8.09
C THR A 190 1.06 11.10 -8.16
N ASN A 191 0.11 10.32 -8.69
CA ASN A 191 -1.29 10.69 -8.79
C ASN A 191 -2.10 9.99 -7.70
N GLU A 192 -2.72 10.78 -6.83
CA GLU A 192 -3.50 10.29 -5.68
C GLU A 192 -4.63 9.33 -6.08
N GLN A 193 -5.34 9.61 -7.18
CA GLN A 193 -6.45 8.77 -7.65
C GLN A 193 -5.93 7.39 -8.08
N VAL A 194 -4.77 7.34 -8.72
CA VAL A 194 -4.13 6.08 -9.09
C VAL A 194 -3.67 5.32 -7.85
N ALA A 195 -3.17 6.00 -6.82
CA ALA A 195 -2.76 5.38 -5.57
C ALA A 195 -3.95 4.78 -4.81
N GLU A 196 -5.06 5.52 -4.71
CA GLU A 196 -6.31 5.04 -4.11
C GLU A 196 -6.87 3.84 -4.89
N PHE A 197 -6.86 3.90 -6.22
CA PHE A 197 -7.28 2.78 -7.06
C PHE A 197 -6.35 1.57 -6.90
N ALA A 198 -5.04 1.79 -6.81
CA ALA A 198 -4.04 0.74 -6.60
C ALA A 198 -4.25 0.04 -5.26
N TRP A 199 -4.43 0.77 -4.16
CA TRP A 199 -4.78 0.20 -2.86
C TRP A 199 -6.04 -0.65 -2.96
N ASN A 200 -7.14 -0.11 -3.49
CA ASN A 200 -8.38 -0.88 -3.64
C ASN A 200 -8.19 -2.13 -4.49
N THR A 201 -7.36 -2.05 -5.53
CA THR A 201 -7.01 -3.18 -6.39
C THR A 201 -6.27 -4.28 -5.63
N MET A 202 -5.37 -3.95 -4.68
CA MET A 202 -4.63 -4.95 -3.89
C MET A 202 -5.53 -5.87 -3.08
N LYS A 203 -6.79 -5.49 -2.82
CA LYS A 203 -7.79 -6.35 -2.16
C LYS A 203 -8.15 -7.57 -3.00
N PHE A 204 -7.86 -7.54 -4.31
CA PHE A 204 -8.14 -8.63 -5.23
C PHE A 204 -6.90 -9.51 -5.45
N GLY A 205 -7.05 -10.81 -5.21
CA GLY A 205 -6.00 -11.83 -5.35
C GLY A 205 -5.90 -12.39 -6.77
N THR A 206 -6.30 -11.61 -7.77
CA THR A 206 -6.27 -11.99 -9.18
C THR A 206 -5.45 -11.00 -9.98
N LYS A 207 -4.90 -11.45 -11.10
CA LYS A 207 -4.08 -10.60 -11.97
C LYS A 207 -4.93 -9.60 -12.75
N TYR A 208 -4.33 -8.45 -13.03
CA TYR A 208 -4.87 -7.37 -13.83
C TYR A 208 -3.77 -6.78 -14.70
N TYR A 209 -4.12 -5.80 -15.52
CA TYR A 209 -3.18 -5.12 -16.39
C TYR A 209 -2.69 -3.82 -15.76
N ILE A 210 -1.38 -3.62 -15.74
CA ILE A 210 -0.71 -2.45 -15.17
C ILE A 210 -0.01 -1.71 -16.30
N GLY A 211 -0.42 -0.47 -16.56
CA GLY A 211 0.22 0.43 -17.51
C GLY A 211 1.38 1.14 -16.83
N VAL A 212 2.59 0.87 -17.32
CA VAL A 212 3.83 1.41 -16.78
C VAL A 212 4.47 2.35 -17.79
N SER A 213 4.82 3.54 -17.34
CA SER A 213 5.64 4.51 -18.08
C SER A 213 7.02 4.61 -17.48
N VAL A 214 8.05 4.76 -18.31
CA VAL A 214 9.45 4.89 -17.87
C VAL A 214 9.89 6.34 -18.03
N ALA A 215 10.31 6.95 -16.93
CA ALA A 215 10.85 8.30 -16.91
C ALA A 215 12.30 8.35 -17.41
N PHE A 216 12.71 9.53 -17.89
CA PHE A 216 14.13 9.79 -18.24
C PHE A 216 15.00 10.05 -17.02
N ALA A 217 14.41 10.53 -15.93
CA ALA A 217 15.07 10.78 -14.65
C ALA A 217 14.11 10.52 -13.50
N THR A 218 14.61 9.91 -12.42
CA THR A 218 13.86 9.49 -11.23
C THR A 218 13.34 10.70 -10.43
N GLY A 219 14.01 11.85 -10.50
CA GLY A 219 13.58 13.07 -9.82
C GLY A 219 13.44 12.86 -8.32
N TRP A 220 12.25 13.10 -7.78
CA TRP A 220 11.91 12.92 -6.35
C TRP A 220 11.40 11.51 -6.00
N ARG A 221 11.27 10.62 -7.00
CA ARG A 221 10.76 9.25 -6.84
C ARG A 221 11.89 8.28 -6.53
N LYS A 222 11.56 7.09 -6.02
CA LYS A 222 12.53 6.01 -5.85
C LYS A 222 12.62 5.08 -7.07
N SER A 223 11.66 5.15 -7.99
CA SER A 223 11.63 4.35 -9.21
C SER A 223 11.52 5.19 -10.48
N ASP A 224 12.15 4.70 -11.56
CA ASP A 224 11.98 5.25 -12.91
C ASP A 224 10.67 4.78 -13.56
N TYR A 225 9.98 3.81 -12.95
CA TYR A 225 8.74 3.23 -13.44
C TYR A 225 7.55 3.88 -12.73
N ASP A 226 6.66 4.51 -13.48
CA ASP A 226 5.42 5.07 -12.96
C ASP A 226 4.21 4.30 -13.46
N ILE A 227 3.26 4.00 -12.55
CA ILE A 227 1.96 3.45 -12.94
C ILE A 227 1.05 4.61 -13.38
N PHE A 228 0.55 4.54 -14.61
CA PHE A 228 -0.42 5.50 -15.16
C PHE A 228 -1.78 4.89 -15.46
N GLU A 229 -1.88 3.56 -15.49
CA GLU A 229 -3.14 2.84 -15.75
C GLU A 229 -3.19 1.54 -14.94
N ILE A 230 -4.36 1.24 -14.39
CA ILE A 230 -4.71 -0.10 -13.89
C ILE A 230 -6.00 -0.48 -14.58
N ASN A 231 -6.04 -1.64 -15.24
CA ASN A 231 -7.15 -2.08 -16.07
C ASN A 231 -7.45 -3.56 -15.84
N TYR A 232 -8.71 -3.88 -15.52
CA TYR A 232 -9.11 -5.23 -15.17
C TYR A 232 -9.52 -6.09 -16.36
N LYS A 233 -9.73 -5.49 -17.54
CA LYS A 233 -10.30 -6.18 -18.70
C LYS A 233 -9.33 -6.36 -19.86
N SER A 234 -8.44 -5.41 -20.08
CA SER A 234 -7.58 -5.39 -21.27
C SER A 234 -6.18 -4.87 -20.96
N PRO A 235 -5.17 -5.24 -21.77
CA PRO A 235 -3.84 -4.64 -21.68
C PRO A 235 -3.88 -3.11 -21.64
N ALA A 236 -3.07 -2.55 -20.74
CA ALA A 236 -2.94 -1.11 -20.56
C ALA A 236 -2.17 -0.47 -21.73
N GLY A 237 -2.37 0.83 -21.96
CA GLY A 237 -1.81 1.51 -23.13
C GLY A 237 -2.54 1.20 -24.45
N GLY A 238 -3.72 0.57 -24.37
CA GLY A 238 -4.54 0.14 -25.51
C GLY A 238 -5.63 1.11 -25.98
N VAL A 239 -5.68 2.37 -25.52
CA VAL A 239 -6.54 3.43 -26.12
C VAL A 239 -5.84 4.79 -26.04
N TYR A 240 -5.18 5.17 -27.13
CA TYR A 240 -5.06 6.56 -27.58
C TYR A 240 -5.48 6.59 -29.06
N THR A 241 -6.77 6.31 -29.29
CA THR A 241 -7.49 6.73 -30.50
C THR A 241 -8.87 7.17 -30.03
N ASP A 242 -9.26 8.38 -30.41
CA ASP A 242 -10.51 9.08 -30.12
C ASP A 242 -10.53 9.75 -28.73
N LEU A 243 -10.50 11.08 -28.57
CA LEU A 243 -11.06 12.16 -29.39
C LEU A 243 -10.17 13.41 -29.31
N LYS A 244 -9.58 13.83 -30.44
CA LYS A 244 -9.53 15.26 -30.74
C LYS A 244 -10.85 15.58 -31.44
N LYS A 245 -11.71 16.34 -30.77
CA LYS A 245 -12.65 17.25 -31.43
C LYS A 245 -12.13 18.65 -31.23
#